data_AF-A0AAW1RIR2-F1
#
_entry.id   AF-A0AAW1RIR2-F1
#
_cell.length_a   1.000
_cell.length_b   1.000
_cell.length_c   1.000
_cell.angle_alpha   90.00
_cell.angle_beta   90.00
_cell.angle_gamma   90.00
#
_symmetry.space_group_name_H-M   'P 1'
#
loop_
_entity.id
_entity.type
_entity.pdbx_description
1 polymer ?
#
loop_
_entity_poly.entity_id
_entity_poly.type
_entity_poly.pdbx_seq_one_letter_code
_entity_poly.pdbx_strand_id
1 'polypeptide(L)'
;MLRVSTEQSVVVPPFGCTWLQSEAHQLSAEKGCLSVEVKGETDITIIYGSVTPPTRWHYERLRGSRQGSDDHAYTLILGSHRNSSAKLEKDNVTCAQAQLPHAARPSKVSFKPFWINYDCGSFMVGSGAPGEDVILAWEDPQPLDDIQYIGLSAWDKHVSYRHITLGPALLPNIIKQHQQQGNPSAMASEPSRVQSLAVLCCEQLTKDVKPVHVCPGLVLAEVLSPVADLIKPALMHVLIASLAQVLQNHSRAFCSLGEETVQDLLSSDLQAVSEVQLLDALLLWAGRTEGSPAASDPRPLYIVEALMHLIRFPLMTKAELQALSRRPFMKESPIILELLREARQLPGKVHENKQPGLEIKKRHIRALTADEAAAAARFEPRVPCGARPLIYEYDGDQNGVIYHFGTNFGTQQWVNPVLAGRVEVKASSPVCRSTDPKILVGGGFQRINFAGPRRQPDGSHVAWWSLDLGPHHRLACNHLTLRHDGTQEFLRSWTLQASNDQLSWTDLLKSQDNVRLKLPGQFASWAVPAHAASEAFRSFRILVQNPASGSQPTVHLSHLELYGYLFINQHGWPIASHTAGLAS
;
A
#
# COMPACT_ATOMS: atom_id res chain seq x y z
N MET A 1 -12.52 7.68 12.52
CA MET A 1 -11.11 8.12 12.45
C MET A 1 -10.65 7.72 11.07
N LEU A 2 -10.60 8.66 10.14
CA LEU A 2 -10.08 8.42 8.80
C LEU A 2 -8.56 8.31 8.94
N ARG A 3 -8.00 7.16 8.57
CA ARG A 3 -6.55 6.91 8.58
C ARG A 3 -6.11 6.79 7.13
N VAL A 4 -5.21 7.67 6.72
CA VAL A 4 -4.44 7.52 5.49
C VAL A 4 -3.41 6.43 5.79
N SER A 5 -3.56 5.25 5.20
CA SER A 5 -2.51 4.23 5.20
C SER A 5 -1.64 4.45 3.95
N THR A 6 -0.38 4.77 4.22
CA THR A 6 0.90 4.51 3.50
C THR A 6 0.92 3.81 2.12
N GLU A 7 0.00 4.14 1.22
CA GLU A 7 0.05 3.97 -0.25
C GLU A 7 -1.17 4.73 -0.80
N GLN A 8 -1.07 6.03 -1.12
CA GLN A 8 -2.10 6.88 -1.80
C GLN A 8 -3.60 6.50 -1.62
N SER A 9 -3.98 5.95 -0.47
CA SER A 9 -5.24 5.24 -0.30
C SER A 9 -6.00 5.83 0.86
N VAL A 10 -7.26 6.10 0.60
CA VAL A 10 -8.21 6.71 1.52
C VAL A 10 -9.19 5.63 1.90
N VAL A 11 -9.16 5.22 3.18
CA VAL A 11 -10.11 4.24 3.70
C VAL A 11 -11.22 4.97 4.43
N VAL A 12 -12.42 4.92 3.86
CA VAL A 12 -13.61 5.58 4.40
C VAL A 12 -14.38 4.59 5.27
N PRO A 13 -14.63 4.92 6.56
CA PRO A 13 -15.37 4.04 7.45
C PRO A 13 -16.87 4.00 7.11
N PRO A 14 -17.62 3.00 7.61
CA PRO A 14 -19.07 2.93 7.46
C PRO A 14 -19.75 4.26 7.80
N PHE A 15 -20.64 4.72 6.93
CA PHE A 15 -21.37 5.99 7.01
C PHE A 15 -20.47 7.23 7.08
N GLY A 16 -19.19 7.06 6.71
CA GLY A 16 -18.20 8.12 6.63
C GLY A 16 -18.22 8.80 5.27
N CYS A 17 -17.79 10.06 5.25
CA CYS A 17 -17.49 10.78 4.02
C CYS A 17 -16.18 11.56 4.18
N THR A 18 -15.35 11.54 3.15
CA THR A 18 -14.06 12.23 3.08
C THR A 18 -14.06 13.14 1.87
N TRP A 19 -13.93 14.45 2.10
CA TRP A 19 -13.91 15.44 1.02
C TRP A 19 -12.50 15.64 0.48
N LEU A 20 -12.38 15.68 -0.84
CA LEU A 20 -11.14 16.05 -1.52
C LEU A 20 -10.98 17.57 -1.43
N GLN A 21 -10.08 18.03 -0.55
CA GLN A 21 -9.91 19.46 -0.24
C GLN A 21 -8.69 20.11 -0.91
N SER A 22 -7.86 19.35 -1.63
CA SER A 22 -6.71 19.90 -2.38
C SER A 22 -7.20 20.71 -3.57
N GLU A 23 -6.52 21.81 -3.90
CA GLU A 23 -6.79 22.59 -5.12
C GLU A 23 -6.68 21.73 -6.40
N ALA A 24 -5.79 20.72 -6.39
CA ALA A 24 -5.64 19.77 -7.50
C ALA A 24 -6.83 18.81 -7.67
N HIS A 25 -7.76 18.76 -6.71
CA HIS A 25 -8.94 17.88 -6.70
C HIS A 25 -10.25 18.65 -6.63
N GLN A 26 -10.21 19.97 -6.86
CA GLN A 26 -11.40 20.80 -7.04
C GLN A 26 -11.74 20.91 -8.54
N LEU A 27 -13.02 20.91 -8.85
CA LEU A 27 -13.47 21.11 -10.22
C LEU A 27 -13.10 22.51 -10.69
N SER A 28 -12.51 22.60 -11.89
CA SER A 28 -12.17 23.89 -12.50
C SER A 28 -13.35 24.35 -13.34
N ALA A 29 -14.00 25.45 -12.93
CA ALA A 29 -15.19 26.00 -13.59
C ALA A 29 -16.30 24.94 -13.80
N GLU A 30 -16.58 24.13 -12.75
CA GLU A 30 -17.60 23.05 -12.75
C GLU A 30 -17.33 21.93 -13.77
N LYS A 31 -16.06 21.74 -14.14
CA LYS A 31 -15.62 20.71 -15.09
C LYS A 31 -14.48 19.89 -14.52
N GLY A 32 -14.51 18.60 -14.78
CA GLY A 32 -13.40 17.70 -14.48
C GLY A 32 -13.74 16.22 -14.65
N CYS A 33 -12.70 15.42 -14.85
CA CYS A 33 -12.81 13.97 -14.92
C CYS A 33 -12.06 13.34 -13.74
N LEU A 34 -12.82 12.82 -12.76
CA LEU A 34 -12.28 12.08 -11.63
C LEU A 34 -11.92 10.65 -12.10
N SER A 35 -10.69 10.21 -11.85
CA SER A 35 -10.29 8.80 -11.97
C SER A 35 -9.97 8.25 -10.58
N VAL A 36 -10.46 7.06 -10.27
CA VAL A 36 -10.28 6.45 -8.95
C VAL A 36 -10.33 4.93 -9.01
N GLU A 37 -9.48 4.28 -8.22
CA GLU A 37 -9.54 2.86 -7.96
C GLU A 37 -10.22 2.59 -6.61
N VAL A 38 -11.17 1.66 -6.59
CA VAL A 38 -12.00 1.38 -5.41
C VAL A 38 -12.09 -0.10 -5.06
N LYS A 39 -12.04 -0.39 -3.76
CA LYS A 39 -12.16 -1.73 -3.17
C LYS A 39 -13.15 -1.69 -2.00
N GLY A 40 -14.13 -2.58 -2.00
CA GLY A 40 -15.16 -2.65 -0.97
C GLY A 40 -16.21 -3.72 -1.26
N GLU A 41 -16.87 -4.22 -0.22
CA GLU A 41 -18.00 -5.17 -0.32
C GLU A 41 -19.38 -4.49 -0.17
N THR A 42 -19.41 -3.17 -0.11
CA THR A 42 -20.61 -2.34 -0.01
C THR A 42 -20.71 -1.38 -1.19
N ASP A 43 -21.89 -0.77 -1.35
CA ASP A 43 -22.13 0.39 -2.20
C ASP A 43 -21.06 1.47 -1.97
N ILE A 44 -20.38 1.84 -3.05
CA ILE A 44 -19.37 2.89 -3.10
C ILE A 44 -20.09 4.18 -3.48
N THR A 45 -19.90 5.23 -2.69
CA THR A 45 -20.61 6.49 -2.92
C THR A 45 -19.62 7.61 -3.21
N ILE A 46 -19.89 8.40 -4.26
CA ILE A 46 -19.12 9.60 -4.62
C ILE A 46 -20.11 10.75 -4.69
N ILE A 47 -19.80 11.84 -4.00
CA ILE A 47 -20.70 12.99 -3.81
C ILE A 47 -20.08 14.21 -4.49
N TYR A 48 -20.88 14.97 -5.21
CA TYR A 48 -20.51 16.26 -5.81
C TYR A 48 -21.38 17.34 -5.20
N GLY A 49 -20.78 18.37 -4.60
CA GLY A 49 -21.51 19.42 -3.89
C GLY A 49 -20.84 20.79 -3.97
N SER A 50 -21.64 21.84 -3.69
CA SER A 50 -21.20 23.24 -3.73
C SER A 50 -20.54 23.74 -2.46
N VAL A 51 -20.81 23.08 -1.34
CA VAL A 51 -20.17 23.34 -0.04
C VAL A 51 -19.55 22.02 0.45
N THR A 52 -18.46 22.08 1.24
CA THR A 52 -17.97 20.90 1.98
C THR A 52 -18.86 20.65 3.21
N PRO A 53 -19.83 19.72 3.16
CA PRO A 53 -20.72 19.42 4.26
C PRO A 53 -19.99 18.57 5.31
N PRO A 54 -20.57 18.33 6.51
CA PRO A 54 -19.86 17.70 7.62
C PRO A 54 -19.34 16.27 7.30
N THR A 55 -18.21 15.92 7.92
CA THR A 55 -17.48 14.62 7.84
C THR A 55 -18.28 13.33 8.11
N ARG A 56 -19.57 13.44 8.50
CA ARG A 56 -20.52 12.33 8.60
C ARG A 56 -21.67 12.60 7.64
N TRP A 57 -21.64 11.96 6.49
CA TRP A 57 -22.76 11.96 5.56
C TRP A 57 -23.76 10.87 6.01
N HIS A 58 -24.60 11.21 6.98
CA HIS A 58 -25.68 10.31 7.38
C HIS A 58 -26.81 10.40 6.37
N TYR A 59 -27.04 9.33 5.59
CA TYR A 59 -28.23 9.18 4.74
C TYR A 59 -29.56 9.39 5.48
N GLU A 60 -29.58 9.25 6.83
CA GLU A 60 -30.74 9.60 7.66
C GLU A 60 -31.08 11.10 7.66
N ARG A 61 -30.14 12.02 7.41
CA ARG A 61 -30.45 13.45 7.23
C ARG A 61 -31.34 13.72 6.02
N LEU A 62 -31.35 12.80 5.07
CA LEU A 62 -32.00 12.97 3.77
C LEU A 62 -33.32 12.17 3.66
N ARG A 63 -33.52 11.14 4.51
CA ARG A 63 -34.82 10.47 4.67
C ARG A 63 -35.75 11.20 5.66
N GLY A 64 -35.18 11.97 6.59
CA GLY A 64 -35.92 12.77 7.55
C GLY A 64 -35.74 14.26 7.26
N SER A 65 -36.56 14.79 6.37
CA SER A 65 -36.67 16.23 6.11
C SER A 65 -36.82 17.02 7.43
N ARG A 66 -35.75 17.67 7.88
CA ARG A 66 -35.90 19.05 8.35
C ARG A 66 -35.86 19.88 7.08
N GLN A 67 -37.02 20.28 6.58
CA GLN A 67 -37.13 21.32 5.56
C GLN A 67 -36.24 22.50 5.96
N GLY A 68 -35.23 22.83 5.15
CA GLY A 68 -34.44 24.05 5.30
C GLY A 68 -32.92 23.92 5.45
N SER A 69 -32.26 22.85 5.01
CA SER A 69 -30.82 22.92 4.73
C SER A 69 -30.58 22.93 3.21
N ASP A 70 -30.05 24.03 2.68
CA ASP A 70 -29.63 24.25 1.28
C ASP A 70 -28.42 23.37 0.85
N ASP A 71 -28.31 22.14 1.37
CA ASP A 71 -27.23 21.20 1.04
C ASP A 71 -27.61 20.42 -0.23
N HIS A 72 -27.60 21.08 -1.38
CA HIS A 72 -27.83 20.46 -2.69
C HIS A 72 -26.60 19.66 -3.15
N ALA A 73 -26.81 18.42 -3.62
CA ALA A 73 -25.71 17.57 -4.07
C ALA A 73 -26.12 16.50 -5.07
N TYR A 74 -25.18 16.12 -5.93
CA TYR A 74 -25.27 14.88 -6.70
C TYR A 74 -24.58 13.75 -5.96
N THR A 75 -25.18 12.56 -5.99
CA THR A 75 -24.64 11.35 -5.37
C THR A 75 -24.59 10.23 -6.41
N LEU A 76 -23.39 9.81 -6.78
CA LEU A 76 -23.14 8.60 -7.56
C LEU A 76 -22.96 7.41 -6.62
N ILE A 77 -23.71 6.34 -6.85
CA ILE A 77 -23.68 5.11 -6.08
C ILE A 77 -23.26 3.97 -7.02
N LEU A 78 -22.05 3.46 -6.86
CA LEU A 78 -21.51 2.31 -7.58
C LEU A 78 -21.65 1.07 -6.70
N GLY A 79 -22.55 0.17 -7.07
CA GLY A 79 -22.78 -1.08 -6.34
C GLY A 79 -24.19 -1.22 -5.74
N SER A 80 -25.13 -0.36 -6.08
CA SER A 80 -26.52 -0.55 -5.66
C SER A 80 -27.09 -1.90 -6.15
N HIS A 81 -28.20 -2.36 -5.54
CA HIS A 81 -28.84 -3.65 -5.83
C HIS A 81 -27.89 -4.86 -5.71
N ARG A 82 -27.21 -5.01 -4.56
CA ARG A 82 -26.25 -6.10 -4.31
C ARG A 82 -25.04 -6.06 -5.26
N ASN A 83 -24.42 -4.89 -5.38
CA ASN A 83 -23.22 -4.64 -6.18
C ASN A 83 -23.41 -4.77 -7.69
N SER A 84 -24.63 -4.65 -8.21
CA SER A 84 -24.93 -4.89 -9.63
C SER A 84 -25.42 -3.67 -10.42
N SER A 85 -25.54 -2.50 -9.80
CA SER A 85 -26.07 -1.30 -10.46
C SER A 85 -25.31 -0.03 -10.08
N ALA A 86 -25.18 0.88 -11.03
CA ALA A 86 -24.74 2.25 -10.81
C ALA A 86 -25.97 3.16 -10.81
N LYS A 87 -26.06 4.08 -9.85
CA LYS A 87 -27.15 5.06 -9.73
C LYS A 87 -26.60 6.45 -9.55
N LEU A 88 -27.25 7.42 -10.16
CA LEU A 88 -26.99 8.83 -9.93
C LEU A 88 -28.25 9.46 -9.35
N GLU A 89 -28.08 10.10 -8.21
CA GLU A 89 -29.13 10.78 -7.46
C GLU A 89 -28.85 12.28 -7.41
N LYS A 90 -29.89 13.09 -7.56
CA LYS A 90 -29.89 14.52 -7.26
C LYS A 90 -30.78 14.73 -6.06
N ASP A 91 -30.23 15.29 -4.97
CA ASP A 91 -30.96 15.50 -3.72
C ASP A 91 -31.72 14.24 -3.24
N ASN A 92 -31.10 13.06 -3.43
CA ASN A 92 -31.60 11.71 -3.08
C ASN A 92 -32.77 11.21 -3.94
N VAL A 93 -33.07 11.89 -5.03
CA VAL A 93 -33.97 11.40 -6.06
C VAL A 93 -33.12 10.73 -7.13
N THR A 94 -33.33 9.44 -7.37
CA THR A 94 -32.62 8.73 -8.46
C THR A 94 -33.03 9.34 -9.80
N CYS A 95 -32.05 9.93 -10.50
CA CYS A 95 -32.25 10.57 -11.81
C CYS A 95 -31.79 9.67 -12.96
N ALA A 96 -30.78 8.84 -12.73
CA ALA A 96 -30.30 7.88 -13.70
C ALA A 96 -29.84 6.58 -13.04
N GLN A 97 -29.99 5.46 -13.74
CA GLN A 97 -29.58 4.16 -13.27
C GLN A 97 -29.14 3.27 -14.45
N ALA A 98 -28.06 2.52 -14.24
CA ALA A 98 -27.56 1.53 -15.19
C ALA A 98 -27.09 0.25 -14.48
N GLN A 99 -26.95 -0.83 -15.23
CA GLN A 99 -26.41 -2.09 -14.72
C GLN A 99 -24.88 -2.07 -14.77
N LEU A 100 -24.23 -2.49 -13.68
CA LEU A 100 -22.77 -2.61 -13.64
C LEU A 100 -22.31 -3.91 -14.34
N PRO A 101 -21.38 -3.82 -15.31
CA PRO A 101 -20.73 -4.99 -15.88
C PRO A 101 -20.09 -5.85 -14.80
N HIS A 102 -20.08 -7.18 -14.99
CA HIS A 102 -19.54 -8.09 -13.97
C HIS A 102 -18.09 -7.77 -13.57
N ALA A 103 -17.26 -7.40 -14.55
CA ALA A 103 -15.86 -7.04 -14.34
C ALA A 103 -15.67 -5.77 -13.48
N ALA A 104 -16.64 -4.85 -13.52
CA ALA A 104 -16.64 -3.57 -12.83
C ALA A 104 -17.38 -3.61 -11.47
N ARG A 105 -17.95 -4.74 -11.06
CA ARG A 105 -18.64 -4.79 -9.76
C ARG A 105 -17.67 -4.58 -8.60
N PRO A 106 -18.06 -3.81 -7.57
CA PRO A 106 -17.27 -3.65 -6.35
C PRO A 106 -16.81 -4.99 -5.79
N SER A 107 -15.54 -5.06 -5.43
CA SER A 107 -14.88 -6.26 -4.94
C SER A 107 -14.17 -5.96 -3.64
N LYS A 108 -14.30 -6.88 -2.69
CA LYS A 108 -13.54 -6.86 -1.43
C LYS A 108 -12.07 -7.24 -1.61
N VAL A 109 -11.74 -7.94 -2.70
CA VAL A 109 -10.43 -8.59 -2.88
C VAL A 109 -9.52 -7.83 -3.86
N SER A 110 -10.09 -6.99 -4.71
CA SER A 110 -9.38 -6.31 -5.79
C SER A 110 -9.91 -4.89 -5.98
N PHE A 111 -9.01 -3.94 -6.18
CA PHE A 111 -9.39 -2.60 -6.63
C PHE A 111 -9.97 -2.63 -8.05
N LYS A 112 -10.99 -1.80 -8.28
CA LYS A 112 -11.66 -1.63 -9.57
C LYS A 112 -11.52 -0.18 -10.02
N PRO A 113 -11.01 0.09 -11.24
CA PRO A 113 -10.86 1.44 -11.75
C PRO A 113 -12.20 1.97 -12.28
N PHE A 114 -12.53 3.20 -11.90
CA PHE A 114 -13.66 3.96 -12.42
C PHE A 114 -13.23 5.37 -12.79
N TRP A 115 -13.93 5.95 -13.75
CA TRP A 115 -13.82 7.36 -14.07
C TRP A 115 -15.21 8.01 -14.10
N ILE A 116 -15.27 9.26 -13.66
CA ILE A 116 -16.47 10.08 -13.57
C ILE A 116 -16.15 11.43 -14.20
N ASN A 117 -16.70 11.67 -15.38
CA ASN A 117 -16.63 12.96 -16.05
C ASN A 117 -17.84 13.80 -15.66
N TYR A 118 -17.58 14.99 -15.12
CA TYR A 118 -18.58 16.00 -14.82
C TYR A 118 -18.29 17.26 -15.65
N ASP A 119 -19.30 17.76 -16.34
CA ASP A 119 -19.25 19.00 -17.14
C ASP A 119 -20.57 19.75 -17.01
N CYS A 120 -20.62 20.76 -16.13
CA CYS A 120 -21.77 21.69 -15.98
C CYS A 120 -23.14 20.98 -15.93
N GLY A 121 -23.31 19.97 -15.08
CA GLY A 121 -24.55 19.21 -14.93
C GLY A 121 -24.66 17.95 -15.81
N SER A 122 -23.70 17.71 -16.70
CA SER A 122 -23.58 16.45 -17.44
C SER A 122 -22.66 15.48 -16.72
N PHE A 123 -23.14 14.26 -16.46
CA PHE A 123 -22.37 13.15 -15.87
C PHE A 123 -22.16 12.04 -16.88
N MET A 124 -20.92 11.56 -16.99
CA MET A 124 -20.59 10.29 -17.62
C MET A 124 -19.73 9.46 -16.67
N VAL A 125 -20.05 8.19 -16.55
CA VAL A 125 -19.39 7.25 -15.65
C VAL A 125 -18.99 6.02 -16.46
N GLY A 126 -17.74 5.58 -16.33
CA GLY A 126 -17.25 4.36 -16.94
C GLY A 126 -16.26 3.61 -16.06
N SER A 127 -15.85 2.44 -16.51
CA SER A 127 -14.80 1.63 -15.87
C SER A 127 -13.52 1.61 -16.70
N GLY A 128 -12.36 1.41 -16.05
CA GLY A 128 -11.07 1.40 -16.75
C GLY A 128 -10.46 2.80 -16.87
N ALA A 129 -9.76 3.05 -17.98
CA ALA A 129 -9.17 4.36 -18.24
C ALA A 129 -10.24 5.39 -18.64
N PRO A 130 -10.01 6.70 -18.41
CA PRO A 130 -10.94 7.76 -18.79
C PRO A 130 -11.42 7.65 -20.25
N GLY A 131 -12.73 7.51 -20.44
CA GLY A 131 -13.38 7.35 -21.75
C GLY A 131 -13.67 5.92 -22.18
N GLU A 132 -13.15 4.91 -21.48
CA GLU A 132 -13.43 3.49 -21.73
C GLU A 132 -14.72 3.03 -21.04
N ASP A 133 -15.34 1.97 -21.58
CA ASP A 133 -16.46 1.22 -20.97
C ASP A 133 -17.49 2.09 -20.23
N VAL A 134 -18.17 2.97 -20.99
CA VAL A 134 -19.21 3.86 -20.44
C VAL A 134 -20.37 3.02 -19.85
N ILE A 135 -20.65 3.24 -18.57
CA ILE A 135 -21.68 2.55 -17.80
C ILE A 135 -22.96 3.40 -17.74
N LEU A 136 -22.82 4.69 -17.46
CA LEU A 136 -23.95 5.61 -17.22
C LEU A 136 -23.62 6.97 -17.84
N ALA A 137 -24.57 7.56 -18.55
CA ALA A 137 -24.53 8.94 -18.99
C ALA A 137 -25.86 9.62 -18.64
N TRP A 138 -25.80 10.83 -18.10
CA TRP A 138 -26.98 11.60 -17.72
C TRP A 138 -26.70 13.08 -17.80
N GLU A 139 -27.71 13.86 -18.19
CA GLU A 139 -27.64 15.31 -18.27
C GLU A 139 -28.78 15.88 -17.43
N ASP A 140 -28.43 16.75 -16.48
CA ASP A 140 -29.41 17.41 -15.63
C ASP A 140 -30.13 18.51 -16.43
N PRO A 141 -31.47 18.45 -16.60
CA PRO A 141 -32.21 19.54 -17.24
C PRO A 141 -32.18 20.85 -16.44
N GLN A 142 -31.83 20.81 -15.15
CA GLN A 142 -31.68 21.97 -14.27
C GLN A 142 -30.44 21.80 -13.39
N PRO A 143 -29.22 21.99 -13.91
CA PRO A 143 -27.99 21.77 -13.18
C PRO A 143 -27.94 22.52 -11.83
N LEU A 144 -27.33 21.90 -10.83
CA LEU A 144 -26.97 22.58 -9.59
C LEU A 144 -25.79 23.53 -9.85
N ASP A 145 -25.85 24.72 -9.30
CA ASP A 145 -24.79 25.73 -9.39
C ASP A 145 -23.69 25.50 -8.35
N ASP A 146 -22.50 26.03 -8.63
CA ASP A 146 -21.32 26.09 -7.79
C ASP A 146 -20.76 24.72 -7.36
N ILE A 147 -20.94 23.66 -8.15
CA ILE A 147 -20.41 22.33 -7.83
C ILE A 147 -18.87 22.32 -7.94
N GLN A 148 -18.21 22.30 -6.79
CA GLN A 148 -16.74 22.43 -6.70
C GLN A 148 -16.08 21.23 -6.00
N TYR A 149 -16.78 20.60 -5.06
CA TYR A 149 -16.19 19.63 -4.14
C TYR A 149 -16.62 18.21 -4.44
N ILE A 150 -15.68 17.28 -4.27
CA ILE A 150 -15.89 15.84 -4.42
C ILE A 150 -15.71 15.15 -3.07
N GLY A 151 -16.68 14.34 -2.66
CA GLY A 151 -16.67 13.54 -1.45
C GLY A 151 -16.63 12.04 -1.75
N LEU A 152 -15.74 11.31 -1.08
CA LEU A 152 -15.65 9.84 -1.12
C LEU A 152 -16.34 9.27 0.12
N SER A 153 -17.35 8.42 -0.07
CA SER A 153 -18.22 7.94 1.01
C SER A 153 -18.47 6.44 0.96
N ALA A 154 -18.61 5.84 2.14
CA ALA A 154 -18.90 4.42 2.29
C ALA A 154 -20.25 4.22 2.99
N TRP A 155 -21.01 3.20 2.54
CA TRP A 155 -22.34 2.91 3.09
C TRP A 155 -22.26 2.19 4.45
N ASP A 156 -22.32 0.86 4.53
CA ASP A 156 -22.40 0.13 5.82
C ASP A 156 -21.12 -0.62 6.20
N LYS A 157 -20.13 -0.61 5.32
CA LYS A 157 -18.81 -1.22 5.50
C LYS A 157 -17.70 -0.25 5.07
N HIS A 158 -16.45 -0.57 5.38
CA HIS A 158 -15.33 0.24 4.94
C HIS A 158 -15.17 0.15 3.41
N VAL A 159 -14.80 1.25 2.78
CA VAL A 159 -14.41 1.31 1.36
C VAL A 159 -13.05 1.97 1.25
N SER A 160 -12.17 1.36 0.49
CA SER A 160 -10.81 1.84 0.25
C SER A 160 -10.73 2.40 -1.17
N TYR A 161 -10.27 3.64 -1.28
CA TYR A 161 -10.05 4.36 -2.54
C TYR A 161 -8.55 4.54 -2.74
N ARG A 162 -8.02 4.52 -3.96
CA ARG A 162 -6.62 4.85 -4.27
C ARG A 162 -6.48 5.42 -5.69
N HIS A 163 -5.29 5.91 -6.04
CA HIS A 163 -4.99 6.52 -7.34
C HIS A 163 -6.03 7.59 -7.74
N ILE A 164 -6.39 8.46 -6.78
CA ILE A 164 -7.42 9.49 -6.96
C ILE A 164 -6.81 10.67 -7.72
N THR A 165 -7.21 10.85 -8.96
CA THR A 165 -6.75 11.96 -9.81
C THR A 165 -7.93 12.71 -10.41
N LEU A 166 -7.83 14.02 -10.52
CA LEU A 166 -8.80 14.85 -11.22
C LEU A 166 -8.12 15.46 -12.44
N GLY A 167 -8.54 15.02 -13.62
CA GLY A 167 -8.08 15.55 -14.91
C GLY A 167 -9.06 16.57 -15.50
N PRO A 168 -8.71 17.18 -16.65
CA PRO A 168 -9.65 18.00 -17.40
C PRO A 168 -10.89 17.19 -17.82
N ALA A 169 -12.03 17.86 -17.97
CA ALA A 169 -13.23 17.20 -18.48
C ALA A 169 -12.99 16.61 -19.87
N LEU A 170 -13.43 15.38 -20.07
CA LEU A 170 -13.37 14.68 -21.35
C LEU A 170 -14.35 15.31 -22.33
N LEU A 171 -13.87 15.60 -23.53
CA LEU A 171 -14.72 16.08 -24.61
C LEU A 171 -15.63 14.93 -25.10
N PRO A 172 -16.93 15.17 -25.34
CA PRO A 172 -17.89 14.15 -25.80
C PRO A 172 -17.47 13.39 -27.07
N ASN A 173 -16.62 13.99 -27.90
CA ASN A 173 -16.15 13.40 -29.16
C ASN A 173 -15.13 12.26 -28.94
N ILE A 174 -14.32 12.32 -27.87
CA ILE A 174 -13.32 11.28 -27.53
C ILE A 174 -14.04 9.99 -27.11
N ILE A 175 -15.18 10.13 -26.41
CA ILE A 175 -15.97 9.01 -25.90
C ILE A 175 -16.75 8.31 -27.04
N LYS A 176 -17.24 9.07 -28.02
CA LYS A 176 -17.89 8.51 -29.23
C LYS A 176 -16.93 7.68 -30.09
N GLN A 177 -15.64 8.03 -30.14
CA GLN A 177 -14.63 7.27 -30.87
C GLN A 177 -14.35 5.90 -30.22
N HIS A 178 -14.32 5.82 -28.89
CA HIS A 178 -14.15 4.55 -28.18
C HIS A 178 -15.42 3.67 -28.22
N GLN A 179 -16.62 4.26 -28.21
CA GLN A 179 -17.87 3.49 -28.38
C GLN A 179 -18.00 2.84 -29.77
N GLN A 180 -17.43 3.42 -30.83
CA GLN A 180 -17.46 2.84 -32.18
C GLN A 180 -16.50 1.66 -32.38
N GLN A 181 -15.51 1.48 -31.50
CA GLN A 181 -14.59 0.33 -31.55
C GLN A 181 -15.15 -0.93 -30.86
N GLY A 182 -16.31 -0.83 -30.19
CA GLY A 182 -16.92 -1.92 -29.41
C GLY A 182 -18.02 -2.75 -30.09
N ASN A 183 -18.21 -2.66 -31.41
CA ASN A 183 -19.31 -3.34 -32.11
C ASN A 183 -18.82 -4.60 -32.89
N PRO A 184 -19.06 -5.84 -32.43
CA PRO A 184 -18.52 -7.06 -33.04
C PRO A 184 -19.38 -7.54 -34.23
N SER A 185 -19.68 -6.67 -35.19
CA SER A 185 -20.48 -7.03 -36.36
C SER A 185 -20.06 -6.26 -37.60
N ALA A 186 -18.80 -6.43 -37.99
CA ALA A 186 -18.34 -6.18 -39.36
C ALA A 186 -17.14 -7.11 -39.65
N MET A 187 -17.43 -8.37 -39.97
CA MET A 187 -16.49 -9.20 -40.71
C MET A 187 -16.53 -8.72 -42.17
N ALA A 188 -15.60 -7.84 -42.55
CA ALA A 188 -15.13 -7.68 -43.92
C ALA A 188 -13.83 -6.86 -43.95
N SER A 189 -12.78 -7.50 -44.47
CA SER A 189 -11.42 -7.00 -44.75
C SER A 189 -10.61 -6.53 -43.55
N GLU A 190 -9.76 -7.42 -43.03
CA GLU A 190 -8.49 -7.01 -42.42
C GLU A 190 -7.68 -6.27 -43.48
N PRO A 191 -7.33 -4.97 -43.31
CA PRO A 191 -6.09 -4.52 -43.90
C PRO A 191 -4.99 -5.23 -43.12
N SER A 192 -4.17 -6.03 -43.80
CA SER A 192 -2.97 -6.64 -43.23
C SER A 192 -2.16 -5.55 -42.51
N ARG A 193 -2.31 -5.46 -41.18
CA ARG A 193 -1.63 -4.47 -40.37
C ARG A 193 -0.24 -5.00 -40.12
N VAL A 194 0.64 -4.82 -41.10
CA VAL A 194 2.07 -5.07 -40.94
C VAL A 194 2.49 -4.32 -39.67
N GLN A 195 2.91 -5.05 -38.63
CA GLN A 195 3.43 -4.43 -37.41
C GLN A 195 4.53 -3.46 -37.80
N SER A 196 4.55 -2.26 -37.20
CA SER A 196 5.59 -1.30 -37.51
C SER A 196 6.96 -1.93 -37.21
N LEU A 197 7.94 -1.68 -38.07
CA LEU A 197 9.31 -2.16 -37.87
C LEU A 197 9.83 -1.76 -36.48
N ALA A 198 9.42 -0.59 -35.98
CA ALA A 198 9.74 -0.12 -34.64
C ALA A 198 9.22 -1.07 -33.53
N VAL A 199 7.96 -1.53 -33.62
CA VAL A 199 7.37 -2.47 -32.64
C VAL A 199 8.08 -3.82 -32.71
N LEU A 200 8.35 -4.34 -33.91
CA LEU A 200 9.07 -5.60 -34.09
C LEU A 200 10.50 -5.53 -33.53
N CYS A 201 11.20 -4.42 -33.76
CA CYS A 201 12.53 -4.18 -33.18
C CYS A 201 12.46 -4.11 -31.65
N CYS A 202 11.47 -3.43 -31.08
CA CYS A 202 11.26 -3.35 -29.63
C CYS A 202 10.98 -4.73 -29.01
N GLU A 203 10.12 -5.53 -29.63
CA GLU A 203 9.82 -6.90 -29.20
C GLU A 203 11.06 -7.80 -29.28
N GLN A 204 11.91 -7.62 -30.29
CA GLN A 204 13.12 -8.43 -30.41
C GLN A 204 14.19 -8.03 -29.40
N LEU A 205 14.32 -6.73 -29.10
CA LEU A 205 15.27 -6.21 -28.11
C LEU A 205 14.94 -6.63 -26.68
N THR A 206 13.67 -6.91 -26.36
CA THR A 206 13.23 -7.29 -25.01
C THR A 206 13.33 -8.78 -24.68
N LYS A 207 13.50 -9.66 -25.68
CA LYS A 207 13.52 -11.12 -25.48
C LYS A 207 14.78 -11.66 -24.78
N ASP A 208 15.95 -11.07 -25.01
CA ASP A 208 17.25 -11.56 -24.50
C ASP A 208 18.16 -10.42 -24.03
N VAL A 209 17.62 -9.54 -23.17
CA VAL A 209 18.40 -8.43 -22.60
C VAL A 209 19.46 -8.97 -21.64
N LYS A 210 20.72 -8.67 -21.91
CA LYS A 210 21.85 -8.95 -21.02
C LYS A 210 22.29 -7.68 -20.29
N PRO A 211 22.90 -7.76 -19.09
CA PRO A 211 23.32 -6.59 -18.32
C PRO A 211 24.16 -5.55 -19.09
N VAL A 212 25.00 -6.01 -20.03
CA VAL A 212 25.82 -5.14 -20.89
C VAL A 212 25.00 -4.27 -21.86
N HIS A 213 23.82 -4.72 -22.26
CA HIS A 213 22.96 -4.02 -23.22
C HIS A 213 22.00 -3.03 -22.56
N VAL A 214 21.86 -3.08 -21.23
CA VAL A 214 20.84 -2.34 -20.49
C VAL A 214 21.06 -0.83 -20.58
N CYS A 215 22.24 -0.33 -20.17
CA CYS A 215 22.47 1.12 -20.17
C CYS A 215 22.46 1.73 -21.58
N PRO A 216 23.13 1.14 -22.60
CA PRO A 216 23.01 1.65 -23.98
C PRO A 216 21.58 1.61 -24.51
N GLY A 217 20.80 0.58 -24.16
CA GLY A 217 19.39 0.47 -24.53
C GLY A 217 18.53 1.55 -23.88
N LEU A 218 18.80 1.93 -22.62
CA LEU A 218 18.09 3.00 -21.93
C LEU A 218 18.42 4.38 -22.51
N VAL A 219 19.70 4.64 -22.83
CA VAL A 219 20.09 5.86 -23.57
C VAL A 219 19.41 5.93 -24.93
N LEU A 220 19.34 4.81 -25.65
CA LEU A 220 18.62 4.73 -26.92
C LEU A 220 17.12 5.00 -26.74
N ALA A 221 16.51 4.48 -25.68
CA ALA A 221 15.10 4.72 -25.36
C ALA A 221 14.82 6.20 -25.10
N GLU A 222 15.68 6.88 -24.33
CA GLU A 222 15.59 8.32 -24.06
C GLU A 222 15.70 9.14 -25.36
N VAL A 223 16.69 8.84 -26.22
CA VAL A 223 16.94 9.58 -27.46
C VAL A 223 15.81 9.38 -28.48
N LEU A 224 15.19 8.20 -28.51
CA LEU A 224 14.15 7.83 -29.46
C LEU A 224 12.73 7.95 -28.88
N SER A 225 12.56 8.58 -27.72
CA SER A 225 11.23 8.81 -27.14
C SER A 225 10.36 9.66 -28.09
N PRO A 226 9.07 9.31 -28.31
CA PRO A 226 8.30 8.25 -27.64
C PRO A 226 8.33 6.88 -28.34
N VAL A 227 9.06 6.75 -29.45
CA VAL A 227 9.04 5.56 -30.33
C VAL A 227 9.60 4.31 -29.63
N ALA A 228 10.57 4.50 -28.74
CA ALA A 228 11.22 3.43 -27.98
C ALA A 228 10.77 3.36 -26.50
N ASP A 229 9.69 4.05 -26.10
CA ASP A 229 9.24 4.01 -24.71
C ASP A 229 8.78 2.60 -24.27
N LEU A 230 8.34 1.78 -25.23
CA LEU A 230 7.91 0.40 -25.02
C LEU A 230 9.03 -0.52 -24.49
N ILE A 231 10.31 -0.21 -24.75
CA ILE A 231 11.43 -1.02 -24.26
C ILE A 231 11.93 -0.57 -22.87
N LYS A 232 11.66 0.69 -22.47
CA LYS A 232 12.17 1.28 -21.21
C LYS A 232 11.78 0.44 -19.98
N PRO A 233 10.52 -0.02 -19.79
CA PRO A 233 10.15 -0.83 -18.63
C PRO A 233 10.90 -2.15 -18.53
N ALA A 234 11.08 -2.86 -19.65
CA ALA A 234 11.79 -4.13 -19.69
C ALA A 234 13.28 -3.95 -19.36
N LEU A 235 13.92 -2.91 -19.92
CA LEU A 235 15.32 -2.60 -19.62
C LEU A 235 15.51 -2.15 -18.17
N MET A 236 14.61 -1.34 -17.62
CA MET A 236 14.62 -0.93 -16.21
C MET A 236 14.51 -2.12 -15.26
N HIS A 237 13.65 -3.09 -15.58
CA HIS A 237 13.52 -4.31 -14.80
C HIS A 237 14.85 -5.10 -14.75
N VAL A 238 15.54 -5.24 -15.89
CA VAL A 238 16.85 -5.92 -15.94
C VAL A 238 17.95 -5.11 -15.25
N LEU A 239 17.93 -3.77 -15.37
CA LEU A 239 18.85 -2.89 -14.64
C LEU A 239 18.75 -3.12 -13.13
N ILE A 240 17.53 -3.07 -12.61
CA ILE A 240 17.24 -3.22 -11.18
C ILE A 240 17.67 -4.62 -10.70
N ALA A 241 17.35 -5.67 -11.45
CA ALA A 241 17.74 -7.03 -11.11
C ALA A 241 19.26 -7.28 -11.15
N SER A 242 20.00 -6.52 -11.95
CA SER A 242 21.44 -6.72 -12.20
C SER A 242 22.30 -5.52 -11.78
N LEU A 243 21.79 -4.63 -10.92
CA LEU A 243 22.42 -3.32 -10.68
C LEU A 243 23.86 -3.46 -10.19
N ALA A 244 24.12 -4.34 -9.21
CA ALA A 244 25.47 -4.57 -8.69
C ALA A 244 26.45 -4.98 -9.80
N GLN A 245 26.02 -5.84 -10.72
CA GLN A 245 26.84 -6.29 -11.86
C GLN A 245 27.10 -5.13 -12.84
N VAL A 246 26.10 -4.28 -13.09
CA VAL A 246 26.22 -3.11 -13.97
C VAL A 246 27.16 -2.07 -13.37
N LEU A 247 27.02 -1.76 -12.07
CA LEU A 247 27.90 -0.81 -11.38
C LEU A 247 29.37 -1.27 -11.39
N GLN A 248 29.61 -2.58 -11.25
CA GLN A 248 30.96 -3.14 -11.23
C GLN A 248 31.58 -3.27 -12.62
N ASN A 249 30.84 -3.80 -13.61
CA ASN A 249 31.41 -4.19 -14.91
C ASN A 249 31.13 -3.20 -16.04
N HIS A 250 30.15 -2.31 -15.85
CA HIS A 250 29.65 -1.40 -16.88
C HIS A 250 29.47 0.04 -16.37
N SER A 251 30.29 0.44 -15.38
CA SER A 251 30.24 1.77 -14.73
C SER A 251 30.23 2.93 -15.72
N ARG A 252 31.04 2.88 -16.79
CA ARG A 252 31.08 3.93 -17.82
C ARG A 252 29.77 4.07 -18.58
N ALA A 253 29.12 2.96 -18.91
CA ALA A 253 27.82 2.96 -19.57
C ALA A 253 26.69 3.40 -18.62
N PHE A 254 26.83 3.13 -17.32
CA PHE A 254 25.91 3.65 -16.30
C PHE A 254 26.02 5.18 -16.14
N CYS A 255 27.24 5.74 -16.14
CA CYS A 255 27.45 7.19 -16.08
C CYS A 255 26.88 7.96 -17.29
N SER A 256 26.63 7.29 -18.42
CA SER A 256 26.01 7.92 -19.60
C SER A 256 24.49 8.01 -19.56
N LEU A 257 23.83 7.44 -18.54
CA LEU A 257 22.38 7.54 -18.37
C LEU A 257 21.94 8.99 -18.11
N GLY A 258 20.76 9.37 -18.61
CA GLY A 258 20.11 10.63 -18.31
C GLY A 258 19.64 10.74 -16.86
N GLU A 259 19.36 11.97 -16.42
CA GLU A 259 18.83 12.27 -15.08
C GLU A 259 17.48 11.57 -14.84
N GLU A 260 16.59 11.59 -15.85
CA GLU A 260 15.26 10.97 -15.78
C GLU A 260 15.35 9.46 -15.51
N THR A 261 16.22 8.73 -16.22
CA THR A 261 16.40 7.28 -15.99
C THR A 261 16.96 6.98 -14.59
N VAL A 262 17.87 7.82 -14.07
CA VAL A 262 18.39 7.66 -12.71
C VAL A 262 17.31 8.00 -11.68
N GLN A 263 16.49 9.01 -11.92
CA GLN A 263 15.33 9.33 -11.09
C GLN A 263 14.33 8.17 -11.07
N ASP A 264 14.04 7.56 -12.22
CA ASP A 264 13.17 6.38 -12.35
C ASP A 264 13.73 5.17 -11.58
N LEU A 265 15.06 4.97 -11.65
CA LEU A 265 15.74 3.93 -10.86
C LEU A 265 15.59 4.16 -9.36
N LEU A 266 15.82 5.39 -8.89
CA LEU A 266 15.73 5.76 -7.47
C LEU A 266 14.30 5.85 -6.95
N SER A 267 13.33 6.10 -7.83
CA SER A 267 11.90 6.13 -7.49
C SER A 267 11.25 4.76 -7.57
N SER A 268 11.91 3.78 -8.21
CA SER A 268 11.38 2.43 -8.37
C SER A 268 11.11 1.76 -7.03
N ASP A 269 9.90 1.22 -6.87
CA ASP A 269 9.50 0.52 -5.66
C ASP A 269 10.06 -0.90 -5.57
N LEU A 270 10.96 -1.34 -6.45
CA LEU A 270 11.47 -2.71 -6.44
C LEU A 270 12.64 -2.89 -5.43
N GLN A 271 12.46 -3.72 -4.40
CA GLN A 271 13.48 -4.02 -3.36
C GLN A 271 14.62 -4.95 -3.82
N ALA A 272 14.87 -5.13 -5.12
CA ALA A 272 15.99 -5.96 -5.59
C ALA A 272 17.36 -5.35 -5.22
N VAL A 273 17.37 -4.08 -4.80
CA VAL A 273 18.55 -3.27 -4.54
C VAL A 273 18.44 -2.68 -3.14
N SER A 274 19.52 -2.74 -2.35
CA SER A 274 19.56 -2.07 -1.05
C SER A 274 19.66 -0.55 -1.20
N GLU A 275 19.18 0.22 -0.22
CA GLU A 275 19.32 1.69 -0.24
C GLU A 275 20.80 2.12 -0.29
N VAL A 276 21.72 1.31 0.25
CA VAL A 276 23.17 1.54 0.16
C VAL A 276 23.65 1.39 -1.29
N GLN A 277 23.17 0.38 -2.01
CA GLN A 277 23.52 0.19 -3.43
C GLN A 277 22.93 1.28 -4.33
N LEU A 278 21.71 1.77 -4.04
CA LEU A 278 21.14 2.91 -4.74
C LEU A 278 21.93 4.19 -4.49
N LEU A 279 22.40 4.41 -3.26
CA LEU A 279 23.31 5.51 -2.95
C LEU A 279 24.64 5.36 -3.69
N ASP A 280 25.25 4.18 -3.69
CA ASP A 280 26.48 3.92 -4.43
C ASP A 280 26.31 4.17 -5.94
N ALA A 281 25.16 3.80 -6.50
CA ALA A 281 24.80 4.08 -7.89
C ALA A 281 24.71 5.59 -8.16
N LEU A 282 24.00 6.33 -7.32
CA LEU A 282 23.86 7.79 -7.45
C LEU A 282 25.22 8.49 -7.37
N LEU A 283 26.06 8.11 -6.40
CA LEU A 283 27.41 8.68 -6.24
C LEU A 283 28.32 8.36 -7.42
N LEU A 284 28.22 7.14 -7.98
CA LEU A 284 28.96 6.75 -9.17
C LEU A 284 28.55 7.60 -10.39
N TRP A 285 27.25 7.73 -10.63
CA TRP A 285 26.68 8.55 -11.73
C TRP A 285 27.03 10.04 -11.58
N ALA A 286 27.06 10.54 -10.34
CA ALA A 286 27.42 11.92 -10.02
C ALA A 286 28.93 12.23 -10.15
N GLY A 287 29.78 11.21 -10.32
CA GLY A 287 31.24 11.38 -10.36
C GLY A 287 31.88 11.59 -8.98
N ARG A 288 31.22 11.15 -7.89
CA ARG A 288 31.66 11.36 -6.49
C ARG A 288 32.22 10.10 -5.82
N THR A 289 32.43 9.04 -6.60
CA THR A 289 33.08 7.81 -6.16
C THR A 289 34.54 7.80 -6.62
N GLU A 290 35.46 7.34 -5.76
CA GLU A 290 36.87 7.16 -6.14
C GLU A 290 36.98 6.23 -7.36
N GLY A 291 37.70 6.67 -8.39
CA GLY A 291 37.83 5.93 -9.65
C GLY A 291 36.60 6.00 -10.58
N SER A 292 35.62 6.86 -10.31
CA SER A 292 34.45 7.03 -11.19
C SER A 292 34.86 7.56 -12.58
N PRO A 293 34.30 7.00 -13.68
CA PRO A 293 34.48 7.53 -15.03
C PRO A 293 33.98 8.98 -15.19
N ALA A 294 33.06 9.42 -14.33
CA ALA A 294 32.50 10.77 -14.33
C ALA A 294 33.26 11.74 -13.40
N ALA A 295 34.36 11.30 -12.74
CA ALA A 295 35.10 12.15 -11.81
C ALA A 295 35.79 13.36 -12.47
N SER A 296 36.03 13.31 -13.79
CA SER A 296 36.62 14.42 -14.56
C SER A 296 35.66 15.58 -14.81
N ASP A 297 34.35 15.31 -14.78
CA ASP A 297 33.28 16.31 -14.97
C ASP A 297 32.10 15.94 -14.06
N PRO A 298 32.22 16.22 -12.74
CA PRO A 298 31.21 15.81 -11.77
C PRO A 298 29.91 16.57 -11.99
N ARG A 299 28.79 15.86 -11.82
CA ARG A 299 27.46 16.47 -11.98
C ARG A 299 27.23 17.59 -10.95
N PRO A 300 26.46 18.63 -11.29
CA PRO A 300 26.12 19.71 -10.36
C PRO A 300 25.50 19.19 -9.07
N LEU A 301 25.92 19.76 -7.93
CA LEU A 301 25.52 19.27 -6.60
C LEU A 301 23.99 19.36 -6.38
N TYR A 302 23.32 20.39 -6.91
CA TYR A 302 21.88 20.57 -6.71
C TYR A 302 21.03 19.43 -7.30
N ILE A 303 21.46 18.83 -8.42
CA ILE A 303 20.79 17.67 -9.02
C ILE A 303 20.94 16.45 -8.12
N VAL A 304 22.16 16.24 -7.62
CA VAL A 304 22.48 15.12 -6.72
C VAL A 304 21.71 15.26 -5.41
N GLU A 305 21.59 16.47 -4.87
CA GLU A 305 20.78 16.77 -3.68
C GLU A 305 19.29 16.50 -3.92
N ALA A 306 18.73 16.88 -5.07
CA ALA A 306 17.34 16.58 -5.41
C ALA A 306 17.08 15.07 -5.44
N LEU A 307 17.93 14.31 -6.13
CA LEU A 307 17.84 12.85 -6.23
C LEU A 307 18.12 12.13 -4.89
N MET A 308 18.92 12.74 -4.00
CA MET A 308 19.21 12.20 -2.67
C MET A 308 17.96 11.95 -1.84
N HIS A 309 16.93 12.79 -2.00
CA HIS A 309 15.69 12.69 -1.25
C HIS A 309 14.88 11.43 -1.60
N LEU A 310 15.18 10.79 -2.74
CA LEU A 310 14.57 9.53 -3.17
C LEU A 310 15.19 8.31 -2.48
N ILE A 311 16.33 8.48 -1.80
CA ILE A 311 16.99 7.44 -1.02
C ILE A 311 16.39 7.40 0.39
N ARG A 312 15.98 6.20 0.82
CA ARG A 312 15.19 5.98 2.04
C ARG A 312 16.10 5.74 3.26
N PHE A 313 16.93 6.73 3.61
CA PHE A 313 17.86 6.67 4.75
C PHE A 313 17.24 6.18 6.08
N PRO A 314 16.00 6.54 6.46
CA PRO A 314 15.35 6.05 7.68
C PRO A 314 15.23 4.52 7.77
N LEU A 315 15.34 3.80 6.64
CA LEU A 315 15.23 2.35 6.57
C LEU A 315 16.57 1.62 6.70
N MET A 316 17.70 2.34 6.63
CA MET A 316 19.03 1.77 6.77
C MET A 316 19.31 1.40 8.23
N THR A 317 20.13 0.36 8.42
CA THR A 317 20.58 -0.05 9.75
C THR A 317 21.49 1.02 10.37
N LYS A 318 21.59 1.02 11.71
CA LYS A 318 22.50 1.92 12.42
C LYS A 318 23.96 1.73 12.00
N ALA A 319 24.36 0.50 11.67
CA ALA A 319 25.71 0.19 11.19
C ALA A 319 25.96 0.81 9.80
N GLU A 320 25.01 0.68 8.88
CA GLU A 320 25.09 1.30 7.54
C GLU A 320 25.15 2.83 7.64
N LEU A 321 24.23 3.45 8.41
CA LEU A 321 24.23 4.90 8.61
C LEU A 321 25.55 5.42 9.23
N GLN A 322 26.16 4.65 10.13
CA GLN A 322 27.47 4.97 10.68
C GLN A 322 28.57 4.88 9.61
N ALA A 323 28.57 3.84 8.79
CA ALA A 323 29.53 3.69 7.69
C ALA A 323 29.39 4.83 6.67
N LEU A 324 28.17 5.21 6.32
CA LEU A 324 27.91 6.32 5.40
C LEU A 324 28.44 7.65 5.93
N SER A 325 28.22 7.97 7.22
CA SER A 325 28.69 9.22 7.82
C SER A 325 30.21 9.44 7.78
N ARG A 326 30.99 8.38 7.50
CA ARG A 326 32.45 8.46 7.37
C ARG A 326 32.91 8.81 5.95
N ARG A 327 32.05 8.67 4.94
CA ARG A 327 32.40 8.93 3.54
C ARG A 327 32.65 10.43 3.29
N PRO A 328 33.64 10.81 2.47
CA PRO A 328 34.03 12.22 2.28
C PRO A 328 32.87 13.10 1.81
N PHE A 329 32.15 12.62 0.79
CA PHE A 329 31.02 13.32 0.16
C PHE A 329 29.86 13.63 1.13
N MET A 330 29.62 12.79 2.14
CA MET A 330 28.51 12.99 3.08
C MET A 330 28.71 14.23 3.98
N LYS A 331 29.89 14.86 3.94
CA LYS A 331 30.20 16.09 4.67
C LYS A 331 30.12 17.35 3.80
N GLU A 332 29.94 17.21 2.48
CA GLU A 332 29.97 18.32 1.53
C GLU A 332 28.66 19.12 1.49
N SER A 333 27.54 18.51 1.85
CA SER A 333 26.22 19.15 1.83
C SER A 333 25.55 19.15 3.21
N PRO A 334 25.00 20.31 3.64
CA PRO A 334 24.24 20.40 4.89
C PRO A 334 22.94 19.58 4.84
N ILE A 335 22.31 19.45 3.67
CA ILE A 335 21.06 18.69 3.47
C ILE A 335 21.31 17.20 3.76
N ILE A 336 22.39 16.64 3.23
CA ILE A 336 22.76 15.23 3.45
C ILE A 336 23.02 14.96 4.93
N LEU A 337 23.70 15.87 5.62
CA LEU A 337 23.95 15.76 7.05
C LEU A 337 22.65 15.84 7.86
N GLU A 338 21.67 16.64 7.42
CA GLU A 338 20.35 16.69 8.03
C GLU A 338 19.57 15.40 7.82
N LEU A 339 19.54 14.83 6.61
CA LEU A 339 18.92 13.54 6.30
C LEU A 339 19.51 12.40 7.14
N LEU A 340 20.84 12.35 7.28
CA LEU A 340 21.51 11.36 8.14
C LEU A 340 21.22 11.59 9.63
N ARG A 341 21.10 12.85 10.06
CA ARG A 341 20.71 13.18 11.44
C ARG A 341 19.28 12.75 11.70
N GLU A 342 18.34 13.03 10.80
CA GLU A 342 16.93 12.61 10.86
C GLU A 342 16.85 11.08 11.00
N ALA A 343 17.53 10.34 10.13
CA ALA A 343 17.57 8.88 10.17
C ALA A 343 18.16 8.32 11.49
N ARG A 344 19.19 8.97 12.06
CA ARG A 344 19.83 8.56 13.33
C ARG A 344 19.05 9.00 14.58
N GLN A 345 18.32 10.09 14.50
CA GLN A 345 17.46 10.65 15.55
C GLN A 345 16.06 10.02 15.57
N LEU A 346 15.85 8.93 14.84
CA LEU A 346 14.75 8.00 15.03
C LEU A 346 15.13 6.82 15.97
N PRO A 347 15.64 7.01 17.21
CA PRO A 347 15.62 5.93 18.17
C PRO A 347 14.20 5.80 18.70
N GLY A 348 13.51 4.72 18.37
CA GLY A 348 12.45 4.16 19.23
C GLY A 348 11.28 5.08 19.61
N LYS A 349 11.10 6.23 18.94
CA LYS A 349 9.87 7.03 18.98
C LYS A 349 9.09 6.74 17.71
N VAL A 350 8.65 5.49 17.56
CA VAL A 350 7.26 5.28 17.11
C VAL A 350 6.46 6.28 17.91
N HIS A 351 5.64 7.14 17.28
CA HIS A 351 4.77 8.05 18.02
C HIS A 351 4.16 7.34 19.23
N GLU A 352 4.78 7.53 20.40
CA GLU A 352 4.13 7.42 21.67
C GLU A 352 3.07 8.51 21.55
N ASN A 353 1.89 8.10 21.10
CA ASN A 353 0.67 8.80 21.43
C ASN A 353 0.57 8.73 22.96
N LYS A 354 1.38 9.56 23.64
CA LYS A 354 0.93 10.22 24.85
C LYS A 354 -0.40 10.83 24.42
N GLN A 355 -1.50 10.29 24.93
CA GLN A 355 -2.70 11.08 25.05
C GLN A 355 -2.39 12.07 26.18
N PRO A 356 -2.23 13.39 25.92
CA PRO A 356 -2.78 14.32 26.89
C PRO A 356 -4.28 14.36 26.64
N GLY A 357 -5.06 14.15 27.70
CA GLY A 357 -6.42 14.66 27.69
C GLY A 357 -6.36 16.16 27.45
N LEU A 358 -6.96 16.62 26.35
CA LEU A 358 -7.74 17.84 26.16
C LEU A 358 -7.81 18.19 24.66
N GLU A 359 -9.04 18.47 24.22
CA GLU A 359 -9.44 19.12 22.96
C GLU A 359 -8.92 18.56 21.62
N ILE A 360 -9.81 17.81 20.96
CA ILE A 360 -9.69 17.37 19.58
C ILE A 360 -9.79 18.59 18.65
N LYS A 361 -8.65 19.23 18.35
CA LYS A 361 -8.53 20.01 17.11
C LYS A 361 -8.48 19.01 15.96
N LYS A 362 -9.59 18.90 15.24
CA LYS A 362 -9.79 18.09 14.03
C LYS A 362 -8.64 18.37 13.05
N ARG A 363 -7.70 17.44 12.91
CA ARG A 363 -6.69 17.50 11.84
C ARG A 363 -7.37 17.05 10.54
N HIS A 364 -7.43 17.99 9.60
CA HIS A 364 -8.02 17.86 8.28
C HIS A 364 -7.16 16.89 7.44
N ILE A 365 -7.80 16.05 6.63
CA ILE A 365 -7.12 15.13 5.73
C ILE A 365 -7.10 15.81 4.37
N ARG A 366 -5.92 16.23 3.95
CA ARG A 366 -5.61 16.51 2.55
C ARG A 366 -4.86 15.32 1.96
N ALA A 367 -5.04 15.06 0.67
CA ALA A 367 -4.05 14.29 -0.06
C ALA A 367 -2.69 14.97 0.13
N LEU A 368 -1.65 14.18 0.42
CA LEU A 368 -0.30 14.71 0.49
C LEU A 368 0.00 15.37 -0.86
N THR A 369 0.59 16.57 -0.85
CA THR A 369 1.18 17.10 -2.09
C THR A 369 2.22 16.11 -2.63
N ALA A 370 2.59 16.20 -3.91
CA ALA A 370 3.63 15.33 -4.47
C ALA A 370 4.91 15.35 -3.61
N ASP A 371 5.27 16.52 -3.08
CA ASP A 371 6.41 16.70 -2.18
C ASP A 371 6.20 16.02 -0.81
N GLU A 372 5.00 16.11 -0.24
CA GLU A 372 4.67 15.45 1.02
C GLU A 372 4.60 13.92 0.87
N ALA A 373 4.13 13.43 -0.28
CA ALA A 373 4.09 12.01 -0.61
C ALA A 373 5.50 11.45 -0.83
N ALA A 374 6.35 12.17 -1.56
CA ALA A 374 7.77 11.83 -1.71
C ALA A 374 8.51 11.85 -0.36
N ALA A 375 8.21 12.84 0.50
CA ALA A 375 8.77 12.92 1.84
C ALA A 375 8.32 11.75 2.74
N ALA A 376 7.07 11.29 2.62
CA ALA A 376 6.53 10.14 3.33
C ALA A 376 7.08 8.80 2.81
N ALA A 377 7.28 8.66 1.50
CA ALA A 377 7.85 7.47 0.86
C ALA A 377 9.25 7.12 1.40
N ARG A 378 10.01 8.10 1.91
CA ARG A 378 11.31 7.89 2.58
C ARG A 378 11.22 6.99 3.84
N PHE A 379 10.02 6.84 4.40
CA PHE A 379 9.76 6.02 5.59
C PHE A 379 9.12 4.66 5.27
N GLU A 380 8.85 4.38 4.00
CA GLU A 380 8.17 3.16 3.55
C GLU A 380 9.16 2.23 2.84
N PRO A 381 9.26 0.94 3.21
CA PRO A 381 10.11 0.00 2.49
C PRO A 381 9.70 -0.16 1.03
N ARG A 382 10.68 -0.26 0.12
CA ARG A 382 10.45 -0.64 -1.28
C ARG A 382 9.77 -2.01 -1.31
N VAL A 383 8.81 -2.19 -2.21
CA VAL A 383 8.11 -3.45 -2.46
C VAL A 383 9.10 -4.51 -2.95
N PRO A 384 9.30 -5.62 -2.21
CA PRO A 384 10.16 -6.68 -2.68
C PRO A 384 9.69 -7.32 -3.98
N CYS A 385 10.61 -7.50 -4.92
CA CYS A 385 10.34 -8.20 -6.17
C CYS A 385 9.79 -9.61 -5.86
N GLY A 386 8.64 -9.95 -6.44
CA GLY A 386 7.97 -11.23 -6.20
C GLY A 386 7.23 -11.36 -4.86
N ALA A 387 7.22 -10.32 -4.02
CA ALA A 387 6.41 -10.30 -2.81
C ALA A 387 5.03 -9.68 -3.05
N ARG A 388 4.02 -10.20 -2.36
CA ARG A 388 2.67 -9.65 -2.39
C ARG A 388 2.48 -8.68 -1.21
N PRO A 389 2.13 -7.40 -1.46
CA PRO A 389 1.81 -6.47 -0.39
C PRO A 389 0.46 -6.82 0.24
N LEU A 390 0.45 -6.86 1.58
CA LEU A 390 -0.69 -7.11 2.43
C LEU A 390 -0.78 -5.97 3.43
N ILE A 391 -1.55 -4.94 3.06
CA ILE A 391 -1.50 -3.62 3.70
C ILE A 391 -2.52 -3.54 4.81
N TYR A 392 -2.06 -3.16 5.99
CA TYR A 392 -2.95 -2.80 7.10
C TYR A 392 -3.69 -1.50 6.77
N GLU A 393 -5.01 -1.56 6.79
CA GLU A 393 -5.91 -0.43 6.56
C GLU A 393 -6.59 -0.03 7.88
N TYR A 394 -7.16 -1.00 8.61
CA TYR A 394 -7.82 -0.77 9.89
C TYR A 394 -7.93 -2.03 10.74
N ASP A 395 -8.22 -1.82 12.02
CA ASP A 395 -8.43 -2.87 13.01
C ASP A 395 -9.51 -3.88 12.56
N GLY A 396 -9.10 -5.11 12.25
CA GLY A 396 -10.00 -6.19 11.82
C GLY A 396 -10.40 -6.14 10.34
N ASP A 397 -9.59 -5.49 9.50
CA ASP A 397 -9.70 -5.60 8.06
C ASP A 397 -9.44 -7.04 7.55
N GLN A 398 -9.46 -7.21 6.23
CA GLN A 398 -9.29 -8.51 5.57
C GLN A 398 -8.15 -8.45 4.54
N ASN A 399 -7.12 -7.67 4.84
CA ASN A 399 -5.98 -7.48 3.95
C ASN A 399 -4.72 -8.21 4.43
N GLY A 400 -4.77 -8.86 5.59
CA GLY A 400 -3.62 -9.55 6.18
C GLY A 400 -3.40 -10.98 5.68
N VAL A 401 -2.29 -11.57 6.14
CA VAL A 401 -1.77 -12.87 5.73
C VAL A 401 -2.73 -14.02 6.04
N ILE A 402 -3.36 -14.01 7.21
CA ILE A 402 -4.29 -15.04 7.65
C ILE A 402 -5.52 -15.03 6.75
N TYR A 403 -6.10 -13.85 6.51
CA TYR A 403 -7.22 -13.72 5.58
C TYR A 403 -6.84 -14.19 4.16
N HIS A 404 -5.65 -13.81 3.69
CA HIS A 404 -5.16 -14.18 2.37
C HIS A 404 -4.98 -15.70 2.21
N PHE A 405 -4.44 -16.38 3.21
CA PHE A 405 -4.38 -17.84 3.21
C PHE A 405 -5.75 -18.48 3.34
N GLY A 406 -6.70 -17.89 4.06
CA GLY A 406 -8.04 -18.47 4.20
C GLY A 406 -8.81 -18.50 2.88
N THR A 407 -8.60 -17.51 2.03
CA THR A 407 -9.19 -17.40 0.69
C THR A 407 -8.37 -18.08 -0.41
N ASN A 408 -7.31 -18.81 -0.07
CA ASN A 408 -6.34 -19.36 -1.03
C ASN A 408 -5.86 -18.28 -2.02
N PHE A 409 -5.31 -17.20 -1.49
CA PHE A 409 -4.82 -16.09 -2.28
C PHE A 409 -5.91 -15.40 -3.13
N GLY A 410 -7.15 -15.38 -2.63
CA GLY A 410 -8.32 -14.82 -3.31
C GLY A 410 -9.03 -15.76 -4.30
N THR A 411 -8.58 -17.01 -4.47
CA THR A 411 -9.15 -17.95 -5.45
C THR A 411 -10.39 -18.71 -4.97
N GLN A 412 -10.71 -18.66 -3.67
CA GLN A 412 -11.87 -19.32 -3.10
C GLN A 412 -12.53 -18.49 -1.98
N GLN A 413 -13.72 -18.92 -1.57
CA GLN A 413 -14.33 -18.44 -0.33
C GLN A 413 -13.44 -18.75 0.88
N TRP A 414 -13.53 -17.89 1.89
CA TRP A 414 -12.70 -18.00 3.07
C TRP A 414 -12.99 -19.32 3.82
N VAL A 415 -11.92 -20.05 4.10
CA VAL A 415 -11.91 -21.24 4.96
C VAL A 415 -10.83 -21.01 6.02
N ASN A 416 -11.07 -21.42 7.26
CA ASN A 416 -10.09 -21.26 8.34
C ASN A 416 -8.72 -21.83 7.91
N PRO A 417 -7.64 -21.04 7.90
CA PRO A 417 -6.33 -21.46 7.40
C PRO A 417 -5.73 -22.68 8.11
N VAL A 418 -6.02 -22.86 9.41
CA VAL A 418 -5.59 -24.05 10.18
C VAL A 418 -6.36 -25.28 9.72
N LEU A 419 -7.68 -25.16 9.52
CA LEU A 419 -8.51 -26.27 9.00
C LEU A 419 -8.14 -26.63 7.56
N ALA A 420 -7.72 -25.66 6.76
CA ALA A 420 -7.24 -25.87 5.40
C ALA A 420 -5.79 -26.42 5.33
N GLY A 421 -5.10 -26.58 6.47
CA GLY A 421 -3.71 -27.06 6.53
C GLY A 421 -2.69 -26.09 5.92
N ARG A 422 -3.01 -24.80 5.82
CA ARG A 422 -2.16 -23.77 5.18
C ARG A 422 -1.22 -23.09 6.17
N VAL A 423 -1.61 -23.05 7.44
CA VAL A 423 -0.81 -22.53 8.56
C VAL A 423 -0.93 -23.46 9.75
N GLU A 424 0.05 -23.39 10.64
CA GLU A 424 0.00 -24.07 11.93
C GLU A 424 -0.04 -23.03 13.06
N VAL A 425 -0.93 -23.22 14.02
CA VAL A 425 -1.01 -22.37 15.22
C VAL A 425 -0.80 -23.25 16.45
N LYS A 426 0.06 -22.81 17.38
CA LYS A 426 0.32 -23.49 18.65
C LYS A 426 0.17 -22.51 19.81
N ALA A 427 -0.10 -23.06 20.98
CA ALA A 427 -0.12 -22.33 22.25
C ALA A 427 0.92 -22.91 23.22
N SER A 428 1.32 -22.09 24.18
CA SER A 428 2.11 -22.56 25.32
C SER A 428 1.37 -23.56 26.20
N SER A 429 0.03 -23.57 26.21
CA SER A 429 -0.80 -24.57 26.91
C SER A 429 -1.36 -25.64 25.96
N PRO A 430 -1.71 -26.85 26.46
CA PRO A 430 -2.40 -27.87 25.67
C PRO A 430 -3.76 -27.37 25.16
N VAL A 431 -4.20 -27.93 24.03
CA VAL A 431 -5.53 -27.66 23.47
C VAL A 431 -6.62 -28.12 24.45
N CYS A 432 -7.56 -27.24 24.74
CA CYS A 432 -8.68 -27.51 25.64
C CYS A 432 -9.86 -26.57 25.33
N ARG A 433 -10.93 -26.63 26.12
CA ARG A 433 -12.13 -25.78 25.92
C ARG A 433 -11.82 -24.27 25.92
N SER A 434 -10.75 -23.84 26.58
CA SER A 434 -10.32 -22.45 26.68
C SER A 434 -9.05 -22.13 25.89
N THR A 435 -8.49 -23.09 25.15
CA THR A 435 -7.30 -22.92 24.31
C THR A 435 -7.54 -23.65 22.99
N ASP A 436 -7.99 -22.91 21.97
CA ASP A 436 -8.20 -23.45 20.62
C ASP A 436 -7.42 -22.65 19.57
N PRO A 437 -6.34 -23.22 18.99
CA PRO A 437 -5.56 -22.59 17.94
C PRO A 437 -6.38 -22.14 16.71
N LYS A 438 -7.49 -22.83 16.41
CA LYS A 438 -8.34 -22.50 15.25
C LYS A 438 -9.03 -21.15 15.41
N ILE A 439 -9.37 -20.79 16.65
CA ILE A 439 -10.06 -19.53 16.95
C ILE A 439 -9.16 -18.35 16.63
N LEU A 440 -7.87 -18.44 16.96
CA LEU A 440 -6.91 -17.33 16.80
C LEU A 440 -6.83 -16.82 15.35
N VAL A 441 -7.02 -17.69 14.37
CA VAL A 441 -7.00 -17.35 12.94
C VAL A 441 -8.37 -17.46 12.28
N GLY A 442 -9.44 -17.60 13.08
CA GLY A 442 -10.79 -17.90 12.61
C GLY A 442 -11.64 -16.68 12.24
N GLY A 443 -11.18 -15.47 12.57
CA GLY A 443 -11.90 -14.20 12.36
C GLY A 443 -13.10 -13.96 13.29
N GLY A 444 -13.70 -15.03 13.80
CA GLY A 444 -14.83 -14.98 14.75
C GLY A 444 -14.44 -14.50 16.14
N PHE A 445 -15.36 -13.77 16.80
CA PHE A 445 -15.20 -13.44 18.21
C PHE A 445 -15.39 -14.68 19.09
N GLN A 446 -14.51 -14.86 20.06
CA GLN A 446 -14.61 -15.92 21.07
C GLN A 446 -14.56 -15.32 22.46
N ARG A 447 -15.48 -15.75 23.33
CA ARG A 447 -15.59 -15.22 24.70
C ARG A 447 -14.41 -15.61 25.58
N ILE A 448 -13.85 -16.80 25.40
CA ILE A 448 -12.69 -17.28 26.16
C ILE A 448 -11.77 -18.03 25.19
N ASN A 449 -10.55 -17.54 25.02
CA ASN A 449 -9.48 -18.24 24.33
C ASN A 449 -8.13 -17.69 24.78
N PHE A 450 -7.35 -18.50 25.51
CA PHE A 450 -6.07 -18.07 26.03
C PHE A 450 -4.98 -19.14 25.96
N ALA A 451 -3.74 -18.69 25.83
CA ALA A 451 -2.55 -19.51 26.05
C ALA A 451 -2.08 -19.36 27.49
N GLY A 452 -1.94 -20.49 28.20
CA GLY A 452 -1.55 -20.53 29.62
C GLY A 452 -0.04 -20.60 29.85
N PRO A 453 0.40 -20.51 31.12
CA PRO A 453 1.81 -20.49 31.48
C PRO A 453 2.52 -21.81 31.18
N ARG A 454 3.72 -21.72 30.63
CA ARG A 454 4.66 -22.83 30.42
C ARG A 454 5.97 -22.52 31.14
N ARG A 455 6.43 -23.48 31.95
CA ARG A 455 7.70 -23.38 32.68
C ARG A 455 8.87 -23.53 31.70
N GLN A 456 9.85 -22.65 31.82
CA GLN A 456 11.11 -22.67 31.09
C GLN A 456 12.19 -23.43 31.88
N PRO A 457 13.30 -23.84 31.22
CA PRO A 457 14.41 -24.52 31.89
C PRO A 457 15.04 -23.71 33.04
N ASP A 458 15.03 -22.38 32.92
CA ASP A 458 15.52 -21.44 33.94
C ASP A 458 14.57 -21.27 35.14
N GLY A 459 13.42 -21.94 35.13
CA GLY A 459 12.40 -21.87 36.18
C GLY A 459 11.38 -20.73 36.01
N SER A 460 11.59 -19.82 35.05
CA SER A 460 10.61 -18.78 34.72
C SER A 460 9.37 -19.36 34.05
N HIS A 461 8.27 -18.61 34.04
CA HIS A 461 7.06 -18.94 33.30
C HIS A 461 6.86 -17.96 32.14
N VAL A 462 6.41 -18.49 31.01
CA VAL A 462 6.05 -17.69 29.83
C VAL A 462 4.73 -18.18 29.26
N ALA A 463 3.99 -17.33 28.58
CA ALA A 463 2.84 -17.73 27.77
C ALA A 463 2.96 -17.17 26.36
N TRP A 464 2.53 -17.95 25.36
CA TRP A 464 2.62 -17.54 23.98
C TRP A 464 1.59 -18.21 23.07
N TRP A 465 1.22 -17.48 22.02
CA TRP A 465 0.63 -18.02 20.81
C TRP A 465 1.67 -17.95 19.69
N SER A 466 1.85 -19.02 18.92
CA SER A 466 2.74 -19.04 17.76
C SER A 466 1.98 -19.39 16.50
N LEU A 467 2.32 -18.73 15.40
CA LEU A 467 1.82 -18.93 14.05
C LEU A 467 2.99 -19.31 13.16
N ASP A 468 2.85 -20.39 12.40
CA ASP A 468 3.78 -20.81 11.36
C ASP A 468 3.07 -20.72 9.99
N LEU A 469 3.63 -19.90 9.10
CA LEU A 469 3.10 -19.69 7.75
C LEU A 469 3.40 -20.86 6.80
N GLY A 470 4.14 -21.87 7.25
CA GLY A 470 4.54 -23.03 6.47
C GLY A 470 5.88 -22.84 5.75
N PRO A 471 6.45 -23.93 5.20
CA PRO A 471 7.82 -23.93 4.68
C PRO A 471 8.04 -23.01 3.48
N HIS A 472 7.01 -22.76 2.68
CA HIS A 472 7.08 -22.01 1.42
C HIS A 472 6.81 -20.51 1.54
N HIS A 473 6.50 -20.03 2.75
CA HIS A 473 6.08 -18.65 2.95
C HIS A 473 7.00 -17.94 3.92
N ARG A 474 7.31 -16.68 3.62
CA ARG A 474 7.99 -15.76 4.53
C ARG A 474 7.29 -14.42 4.48
N LEU A 475 7.24 -13.72 5.60
CA LEU A 475 6.61 -12.41 5.72
C LEU A 475 7.63 -11.41 6.25
N ALA A 476 7.89 -10.35 5.50
CA ALA A 476 8.49 -9.13 6.03
C ALA A 476 7.38 -8.34 6.74
N CYS A 477 7.23 -8.56 8.04
CA CYS A 477 6.08 -8.12 8.82
C CYS A 477 6.21 -6.65 9.23
N ASN A 478 5.31 -5.78 8.77
CA ASN A 478 5.33 -4.36 9.10
C ASN A 478 4.16 -3.93 10.02
N HIS A 479 3.14 -4.76 10.20
CA HIS A 479 1.99 -4.48 11.07
C HIS A 479 1.41 -5.77 11.66
N LEU A 480 0.80 -5.63 12.85
CA LEU A 480 0.09 -6.70 13.55
C LEU A 480 -1.24 -6.14 14.06
N THR A 481 -2.30 -6.93 13.92
CA THR A 481 -3.60 -6.70 14.56
C THR A 481 -3.93 -7.86 15.50
N LEU A 482 -4.36 -7.54 16.72
CA LEU A 482 -4.85 -8.49 17.70
C LEU A 482 -6.29 -8.15 18.08
N ARG A 483 -7.10 -9.17 18.35
CA ARG A 483 -8.39 -9.02 19.04
C ARG A 483 -8.35 -9.70 20.39
N HIS A 484 -8.65 -8.96 21.45
CA HIS A 484 -8.81 -9.52 22.78
C HIS A 484 -9.97 -10.52 22.81
N ASP A 485 -9.93 -11.49 23.72
CA ASP A 485 -11.10 -12.36 23.94
C ASP A 485 -12.18 -11.63 24.78
N GLY A 486 -13.16 -12.36 25.30
CA GLY A 486 -14.23 -11.80 26.11
C GLY A 486 -13.88 -11.54 27.59
N THR A 487 -12.64 -11.80 28.02
CA THR A 487 -12.21 -11.68 29.42
C THR A 487 -11.75 -10.26 29.77
N GLN A 488 -11.48 -10.01 31.05
CA GLN A 488 -10.93 -8.73 31.54
C GLN A 488 -9.40 -8.75 31.71
N GLU A 489 -8.74 -9.85 31.31
CA GLU A 489 -7.29 -10.07 31.44
C GLU A 489 -6.53 -9.52 30.23
N PHE A 490 -6.51 -8.19 30.11
CA PHE A 490 -5.98 -7.52 28.93
C PHE A 490 -4.46 -7.65 28.80
N LEU A 491 -4.00 -7.82 27.56
CA LEU A 491 -2.59 -7.91 27.21
C LEU A 491 -1.86 -6.57 27.45
N ARG A 492 -1.02 -6.50 28.50
CA ARG A 492 -0.27 -5.28 28.90
C ARG A 492 1.16 -5.25 28.38
N SER A 493 1.95 -6.27 28.71
CA SER A 493 3.37 -6.32 28.39
C SER A 493 3.66 -7.59 27.61
N TRP A 494 4.10 -7.43 26.37
CA TRP A 494 4.26 -8.53 25.42
C TRP A 494 5.28 -8.19 24.33
N THR A 495 5.80 -9.22 23.69
CA THR A 495 6.76 -9.11 22.58
C THR A 495 6.28 -9.91 21.38
N LEU A 496 6.25 -9.29 20.20
CA LEU A 496 6.18 -10.00 18.93
C LEU A 496 7.59 -10.49 18.60
N GLN A 497 7.74 -11.79 18.43
CA GLN A 497 8.98 -12.40 17.95
C GLN A 497 8.74 -13.12 16.64
N ALA A 498 9.80 -13.27 15.85
CA ALA A 498 9.76 -14.01 14.60
C ALA A 498 10.96 -14.96 14.45
N SER A 499 10.81 -15.99 13.63
CA SER A 499 11.79 -17.05 13.47
C SER A 499 11.68 -17.73 12.10
N ASN A 500 12.79 -18.28 11.61
CA ASN A 500 12.86 -19.09 10.40
C ASN A 500 13.01 -20.61 10.70
N ASP A 501 13.43 -20.97 11.91
CA ASP A 501 13.70 -22.34 12.36
C ASP A 501 12.83 -22.80 13.54
N GLN A 502 12.06 -21.89 14.15
CA GLN A 502 11.28 -22.05 15.39
C GLN A 502 12.12 -22.33 16.65
N LEU A 503 13.45 -22.26 16.53
CA LEU A 503 14.40 -22.47 17.63
C LEU A 503 15.00 -21.12 18.06
N SER A 504 15.43 -20.34 17.09
CA SER A 504 16.05 -19.03 17.25
C SER A 504 14.99 -17.96 16.96
N TRP A 505 14.73 -17.07 17.92
CA TRP A 505 13.68 -16.06 17.84
C TRP A 505 14.25 -14.65 17.92
N THR A 506 13.85 -13.80 16.99
CA THR A 506 14.23 -12.38 16.90
C THR A 506 13.06 -11.51 17.38
N ASP A 507 13.34 -10.52 18.22
CA ASP A 507 12.33 -9.57 18.71
C ASP A 507 12.00 -8.54 17.61
N LEU A 508 10.74 -8.49 17.16
CA LEU A 508 10.29 -7.50 16.17
C LEU A 508 9.65 -6.28 16.83
N LEU A 509 8.84 -6.48 17.88
CA LEU A 509 8.14 -5.40 18.57
C LEU A 509 8.02 -5.74 20.05
N LYS A 510 8.40 -4.79 20.92
CA LYS A 510 8.16 -4.87 22.36
C LYS A 510 7.14 -3.81 22.76
N SER A 511 6.06 -4.25 23.39
CA SER A 511 5.05 -3.37 23.98
C SER A 511 5.08 -3.52 25.50
N GLN A 512 5.22 -2.41 26.22
CA GLN A 512 5.17 -2.35 27.68
C GLN A 512 3.97 -1.50 28.12
N ASP A 513 3.35 -1.87 29.23
CA ASP A 513 2.23 -1.14 29.87
C ASP A 513 1.13 -0.70 28.89
N ASN A 514 0.76 -1.62 27.98
CA ASN A 514 -0.17 -1.33 26.91
C ASN A 514 -1.58 -1.07 27.42
N VAL A 515 -2.07 0.14 27.15
CA VAL A 515 -3.44 0.57 27.47
C VAL A 515 -4.36 0.63 26.25
N ARG A 516 -3.98 0.07 25.08
CA ARG A 516 -4.83 0.11 23.87
C ARG A 516 -6.03 -0.83 23.98
N LEU A 517 -5.81 -2.04 24.48
CA LEU A 517 -6.87 -3.02 24.74
C LEU A 517 -7.49 -2.77 26.12
N LYS A 518 -8.72 -2.27 26.14
CA LYS A 518 -9.47 -1.92 27.37
C LYS A 518 -10.84 -2.59 27.46
N LEU A 519 -11.34 -3.14 26.35
CA LEU A 519 -12.67 -3.73 26.28
C LEU A 519 -12.63 -5.17 25.77
N PRO A 520 -13.48 -6.07 26.30
CA PRO A 520 -13.70 -7.39 25.73
C PRO A 520 -13.97 -7.35 24.22
N GLY A 521 -13.31 -8.22 23.46
CA GLY A 521 -13.50 -8.33 22.01
C GLY A 521 -12.95 -7.15 21.19
N GLN A 522 -12.25 -6.20 21.81
CA GLN A 522 -11.66 -5.06 21.13
C GLN A 522 -10.48 -5.49 20.24
N PHE A 523 -10.42 -4.91 19.04
CA PHE A 523 -9.24 -4.96 18.20
C PHE A 523 -8.25 -3.84 18.56
N ALA A 524 -6.96 -4.12 18.42
CA ALA A 524 -5.93 -3.11 18.40
C ALA A 524 -4.80 -3.55 17.46
N SER A 525 -4.15 -2.57 16.84
CA SER A 525 -3.04 -2.80 15.92
C SER A 525 -1.79 -2.02 16.30
N TRP A 526 -0.65 -2.54 15.86
CA TRP A 526 0.69 -1.99 16.09
C TRP A 526 1.53 -2.07 14.82
N ALA A 527 2.23 -0.98 14.54
CA ALA A 527 3.28 -0.96 13.52
C ALA A 527 4.54 -1.65 14.06
N VAL A 528 5.16 -2.48 13.23
CA VAL A 528 6.49 -3.04 13.49
C VAL A 528 7.53 -2.03 13.01
N PRO A 529 8.57 -1.73 13.80
CA PRO A 529 9.64 -0.82 13.38
C PRO A 529 10.27 -1.23 12.04
N ALA A 530 10.53 -0.27 11.16
CA ALA A 530 10.97 -0.52 9.79
C ALA A 530 12.22 -1.41 9.68
N HIS A 531 13.21 -1.24 10.56
CA HIS A 531 14.42 -2.05 10.59
C HIS A 531 14.17 -3.52 10.97
N ALA A 532 13.10 -3.81 11.72
CA ALA A 532 12.68 -5.17 12.05
C ALA A 532 11.74 -5.75 10.97
N ALA A 533 11.03 -4.87 10.26
CA ALA A 533 10.14 -5.22 9.15
C ALA A 533 10.86 -5.46 7.82
N SER A 534 12.19 -5.28 7.73
CA SER A 534 12.97 -5.49 6.51
C SER A 534 13.35 -6.96 6.27
N GLU A 535 13.39 -7.78 7.31
CA GLU A 535 13.69 -9.21 7.23
C GLU A 535 12.40 -10.05 7.16
N ALA A 536 12.41 -11.08 6.31
CA ALA A 536 11.26 -11.96 6.11
C ALA A 536 11.37 -13.24 6.96
N PHE A 537 10.33 -13.53 7.74
CA PHE A 537 10.29 -14.68 8.65
C PHE A 537 9.16 -15.66 8.35
N ARG A 538 9.36 -16.92 8.73
CA ARG A 538 8.37 -18.00 8.58
C ARG A 538 7.34 -18.04 9.70
N SER A 539 7.81 -17.90 10.93
CA SER A 539 7.02 -18.14 12.12
C SER A 539 7.04 -16.90 13.00
N PHE A 540 5.91 -16.63 13.64
CA PHE A 540 5.71 -15.46 14.50
C PHE A 540 5.11 -15.92 15.82
N ARG A 541 5.45 -15.27 16.93
CA ARG A 541 4.78 -15.53 18.22
C ARG A 541 4.57 -14.27 19.02
N ILE A 542 3.45 -14.21 19.71
CA ILE A 542 3.19 -13.23 20.77
C ILE A 542 3.62 -13.87 22.07
N LEU A 543 4.65 -13.31 22.71
CA LEU A 543 5.23 -13.80 23.95
C LEU A 543 4.95 -12.84 25.11
N VAL A 544 4.48 -13.39 26.23
CA VAL A 544 4.41 -12.71 27.52
C VAL A 544 5.37 -13.40 28.49
N GLN A 545 6.23 -12.60 29.11
CA GLN A 545 7.14 -13.02 30.18
C GLN A 545 6.88 -12.13 31.40
N ASN A 546 6.81 -12.71 32.59
CA ASN A 546 6.76 -12.01 33.88
C ASN A 546 5.82 -10.78 33.91
N PRO A 547 4.49 -10.96 33.97
CA PRO A 547 3.57 -9.83 34.01
C PRO A 547 3.85 -8.97 35.25
N ALA A 548 3.77 -7.63 35.09
CA ALA A 548 4.13 -6.64 36.11
C ALA A 548 3.39 -6.84 37.46
N SER A 549 2.26 -7.56 37.45
CA SER A 549 1.41 -7.87 38.60
C SER A 549 1.84 -9.10 39.41
N GLY A 550 2.90 -9.82 39.03
CA GLY A 550 3.30 -11.07 39.71
C GLY A 550 2.34 -12.25 39.49
N SER A 551 1.34 -12.10 38.61
CA SER A 551 0.46 -13.19 38.18
C SER A 551 1.17 -14.16 37.25
N GLN A 552 0.59 -15.35 37.05
CA GLN A 552 1.09 -16.25 36.01
C GLN A 552 0.84 -15.63 34.62
N PRO A 553 1.78 -15.73 33.67
CA PRO A 553 1.59 -15.18 32.34
C PRO A 553 0.48 -15.94 31.60
N THR A 554 -0.43 -15.18 30.97
CA THR A 554 -1.46 -15.69 30.06
C THR A 554 -1.58 -14.76 28.85
N VAL A 555 -2.04 -15.29 27.72
CA VAL A 555 -2.28 -14.51 26.49
C VAL A 555 -3.69 -14.76 25.98
N HIS A 556 -4.59 -13.82 26.25
CA HIS A 556 -6.01 -13.88 25.93
C HIS A 556 -6.30 -13.24 24.57
N LEU A 557 -6.63 -14.03 23.56
CA LEU A 557 -6.81 -13.56 22.19
C LEU A 557 -7.90 -14.35 21.48
N SER A 558 -8.78 -13.65 20.76
CA SER A 558 -9.73 -14.26 19.83
C SER A 558 -9.33 -14.12 18.36
N HIS A 559 -8.37 -13.24 18.04
CA HIS A 559 -7.88 -13.06 16.67
C HIS A 559 -6.43 -12.56 16.64
N LEU A 560 -5.68 -12.99 15.62
CA LEU A 560 -4.38 -12.47 15.23
C LEU A 560 -4.31 -12.36 13.70
N GLU A 561 -3.83 -11.22 13.22
CA GLU A 561 -3.59 -10.96 11.80
C GLU A 561 -2.26 -10.22 11.62
N LEU A 562 -1.51 -10.59 10.57
CA LEU A 562 -0.20 -10.02 10.26
C LEU A 562 -0.21 -9.38 8.87
N TYR A 563 0.59 -8.34 8.71
CA TYR A 563 0.63 -7.50 7.50
C TYR A 563 2.07 -7.23 7.09
N GLY A 564 2.25 -6.89 5.82
CA GLY A 564 3.54 -6.57 5.24
C GLY A 564 3.71 -7.23 3.87
N TYR A 565 4.93 -7.66 3.56
CA TYR A 565 5.23 -8.22 2.24
C TYR A 565 5.40 -9.74 2.32
N LEU A 566 4.49 -10.47 1.69
CA LEU A 566 4.45 -11.93 1.70
C LEU A 566 5.22 -12.50 0.50
N PHE A 567 6.27 -13.26 0.79
CA PHE A 567 7.07 -13.99 -0.19
C PHE A 567 6.56 -15.43 -0.31
N ILE A 568 6.42 -15.91 -1.54
CA ILE A 568 5.93 -17.25 -1.85
C ILE A 568 6.98 -17.97 -2.70
N ASN A 569 7.65 -18.96 -2.13
CA ASN A 569 8.61 -19.78 -2.87
C ASN A 569 7.88 -20.88 -3.64
N GLN A 570 7.57 -20.63 -4.91
CA GLN A 570 6.88 -21.60 -5.78
C GLN A 570 7.74 -22.83 -6.17
N HIS A 571 9.05 -22.81 -5.90
CA HIS A 571 10.00 -23.85 -6.36
C HIS A 571 11.00 -24.36 -5.32
N GLY A 572 10.80 -24.14 -4.01
CA GLY A 572 11.67 -24.75 -2.98
C GLY A 572 13.14 -24.28 -2.98
N TRP A 573 13.48 -23.20 -3.69
CA TRP A 573 14.81 -22.62 -3.62
C TRP A 573 15.02 -21.93 -2.26
N PRO A 574 16.19 -22.10 -1.61
CA PRO A 574 16.52 -21.35 -0.42
C PRO A 574 16.60 -19.86 -0.76
N ILE A 575 15.91 -19.03 0.03
CA ILE A 575 16.14 -17.58 0.02
C ILE A 575 17.59 -17.41 0.51
N ALA A 576 18.46 -16.87 -0.34
CA ALA A 576 19.82 -16.57 0.06
C ALA A 576 19.77 -15.64 1.28
N SER A 577 20.19 -16.14 2.43
CA SER A 577 20.46 -15.30 3.59
C SER A 577 21.54 -14.30 3.16
N HIS A 578 21.21 -13.01 3.14
CA HIS A 578 22.20 -11.94 3.02
C HIS A 578 23.01 -11.87 4.32
N THR A 579 23.85 -12.88 4.54
CA THR A 579 25.00 -12.83 5.42
C THR A 579 26.22 -13.02 4.54
N ALA A 580 26.55 -11.99 3.75
CA ALA A 580 27.88 -11.89 3.17
C ALA A 580 28.85 -11.49 4.29
N GLY A 581 29.82 -12.37 4.55
CA GLY A 581 30.70 -12.33 5.70
C GLY A 581 31.60 -11.11 5.76
N LEU A 582 31.72 -10.56 6.96
CA LEU A 582 32.96 -9.94 7.43
C LEU A 582 33.85 -11.08 7.94
N ALA A 583 34.66 -11.65 7.07
CA ALA A 583 35.75 -12.55 7.43
C ALA A 583 36.91 -12.41 6.44
N SER A 584 37.72 -11.36 6.64
CA SER A 584 39.20 -11.37 6.69
C SER A 584 39.70 -9.94 6.68
#